data_AF-A0A836H3Q3-F1
#
_entry.id   AF-A0A836H3Q3-F1
#
_cell.length_a   1.000
_cell.length_b   1.000
_cell.length_c   1.000
_cell.angle_alpha   90.00
_cell.angle_beta   90.00
_cell.angle_gamma   90.00
#
_symmetry.space_group_name_H-M   'P 1'
#
loop_
_entity.id
_entity.type
_entity.pdbx_description
1 polymer ?
#
loop_
_entity_poly.entity_id
_entity_poly.type
_entity_poly.pdbx_seq_one_letter_code
_entity_poly.pdbx_strand_id
1 'polypeptide(L)'
;MRSRSTGSAGPRLGQIDPVSFHDGRLFKVVKGHTWYFYNDTQDYQMEVKAEFGDGSNIIKMSDTELVRRSNAGACTATMSVFPLETKAMVKVRELKGVYVKYSGIAFTEADRQRLRQKAAAQVSANLAKMRKLSEMNPKITNQNRLLKVARMKSKMYADTSFPPTSQSLIRSQPYLENALALCGRLLMSKGASGGVEAAVSTCG
;
A
#
# COMPACT_ATOMS: atom_id res chain seq x y z
N MET A 1 22.67 8.93 -10.56
CA MET A 1 21.31 9.50 -10.66
C MET A 1 21.36 10.71 -11.59
N ARG A 2 20.66 10.71 -12.73
CA ARG A 2 20.56 11.88 -13.62
C ARG A 2 19.18 12.49 -13.42
N SER A 3 19.09 13.70 -12.87
CA SER A 3 17.85 14.48 -12.87
C SER A 3 17.56 14.89 -14.31
N ARG A 4 16.36 14.65 -14.84
CA ARG A 4 15.94 15.16 -16.14
C ARG A 4 14.78 16.13 -15.98
N SER A 5 14.94 17.30 -16.57
CA SER A 5 13.94 18.36 -16.68
C SER A 5 13.10 18.17 -17.93
N THR A 6 11.78 18.18 -17.81
CA THR A 6 10.88 18.45 -18.94
C THR A 6 10.16 19.77 -18.66
N GLY A 7 10.43 20.77 -19.49
CA GLY A 7 9.63 21.98 -19.57
C GLY A 7 8.63 21.81 -20.70
N SER A 8 7.34 21.75 -20.40
CA SER A 8 6.30 21.88 -21.43
C SER A 8 5.18 22.79 -20.93
N ALA A 9 4.67 23.57 -21.89
CA ALA A 9 3.62 24.58 -21.73
C ALA A 9 2.35 24.00 -21.09
N GLY A 10 1.61 24.87 -20.39
CA GLY A 10 0.57 24.51 -19.42
C GLY A 10 -0.55 23.60 -19.94
N PRO A 11 -1.16 22.79 -19.05
CA PRO A 11 -2.16 21.78 -19.41
C PRO A 11 -3.51 22.42 -19.79
N ARG A 12 -4.13 21.88 -20.85
CA ARG A 12 -5.53 22.18 -21.23
C ARG A 12 -6.47 21.17 -20.55
N LEU A 13 -7.62 21.64 -20.09
CA LEU A 13 -8.63 20.85 -19.38
C LEU A 13 -9.11 19.66 -20.24
N GLY A 14 -9.03 18.44 -19.71
CA GLY A 14 -9.62 17.23 -20.32
C GLY A 14 -8.64 16.30 -21.06
N GLN A 15 -7.37 16.69 -21.17
CA GLN A 15 -6.33 15.83 -21.74
C GLN A 15 -5.63 15.07 -20.62
N ILE A 16 -5.53 13.73 -20.73
CA ILE A 16 -4.42 13.02 -20.08
C ILE A 16 -3.19 13.54 -20.82
N ASP A 17 -2.63 14.66 -20.37
CA ASP A 17 -1.31 15.04 -20.83
C ASP A 17 -0.40 13.92 -20.36
N PRO A 18 0.23 13.15 -21.26
CA PRO A 18 1.30 12.28 -20.87
C PRO A 18 2.47 13.19 -20.55
N VAL A 19 2.44 13.83 -19.39
CA VAL A 19 3.62 13.90 -18.52
C VAL A 19 3.80 12.48 -17.95
N SER A 20 3.78 11.49 -18.85
CA SER A 20 4.32 10.18 -18.66
C SER A 20 5.80 10.46 -18.55
N PHE A 21 6.32 10.33 -17.34
CA PHE A 21 7.74 10.20 -17.18
C PHE A 21 8.19 9.09 -18.13
N HIS A 22 9.19 9.35 -18.97
CA HIS A 22 9.44 8.61 -20.21
C HIS A 22 9.65 7.09 -20.03
N ASP A 23 9.78 6.62 -18.80
CA ASP A 23 9.93 5.24 -18.38
C ASP A 23 8.63 4.55 -17.90
N GLY A 24 7.50 5.26 -17.89
CA GLY A 24 6.19 4.73 -17.50
C GLY A 24 6.04 4.40 -16.02
N ARG A 25 6.93 4.89 -15.16
CA ARG A 25 6.95 4.51 -13.73
C ARG A 25 6.03 5.33 -12.85
N LEU A 26 5.67 6.52 -13.30
CA LEU A 26 4.84 7.47 -12.56
C LEU A 26 3.95 8.19 -13.58
N PHE A 27 2.70 8.38 -13.22
CA PHE A 27 1.69 8.96 -14.09
C PHE A 27 1.06 10.17 -13.41
N LYS A 28 1.07 11.32 -14.07
CA LYS A 28 0.30 12.48 -13.65
C LYS A 28 -1.11 12.38 -14.24
N VAL A 29 -2.12 12.37 -13.38
CA VAL A 29 -3.53 12.38 -13.77
C VAL A 29 -4.15 13.70 -13.35
N VAL A 30 -4.76 14.44 -14.27
CA VAL A 30 -5.46 15.69 -13.97
C VAL A 30 -6.96 15.44 -14.05
N LYS A 31 -7.67 15.63 -12.93
CA LYS A 31 -9.13 15.52 -12.86
C LYS A 31 -9.71 16.84 -12.37
N GLY A 32 -10.38 17.57 -13.25
CA GLY A 32 -10.82 18.94 -13.00
C GLY A 32 -9.62 19.84 -12.69
N HIS A 33 -9.61 20.46 -11.51
CA HIS A 33 -8.52 21.32 -11.04
C HIS A 33 -7.50 20.59 -10.17
N THR A 34 -7.63 19.28 -9.97
CA THR A 34 -6.78 18.53 -9.03
C THR A 34 -5.79 17.66 -9.78
N TRP A 35 -4.53 17.73 -9.34
CA TRP A 35 -3.46 16.87 -9.84
C TRP A 35 -3.30 15.67 -8.93
N TYR A 36 -3.23 14.51 -9.57
CA TYR A 36 -2.98 13.22 -8.95
C TYR A 36 -1.72 12.61 -9.54
N PHE A 37 -1.04 11.82 -8.73
CA PHE A 37 0.10 11.03 -9.17
C PHE A 37 -0.14 9.57 -8.81
N TYR A 38 0.02 8.69 -9.80
CA TYR A 38 -0.04 7.25 -9.63
C TYR A 38 1.35 6.64 -9.87
N ASN A 39 1.88 5.93 -8.88
CA ASN A 39 3.16 5.24 -8.96
C ASN A 39 2.94 3.79 -9.38
N ASP A 40 3.38 3.42 -10.58
CA ASP A 40 3.18 2.07 -11.13
C ASP A 40 4.31 1.09 -10.75
N THR A 41 5.29 1.56 -9.96
CA THR A 41 6.37 0.69 -9.49
C THR A 41 6.00 -0.06 -8.24
N GLN A 42 6.69 -1.18 -7.98
CA GLN A 42 6.57 -1.97 -6.75
C GLN A 42 7.72 -1.70 -5.76
N ASP A 43 8.87 -1.28 -6.27
CA ASP A 43 10.12 -1.21 -5.51
C ASP A 43 10.58 0.21 -5.15
N TYR A 44 9.91 1.23 -5.66
CA TYR A 44 10.29 2.62 -5.46
C TYR A 44 9.18 3.42 -4.82
N GLN A 45 9.54 4.23 -3.81
CA GLN A 45 8.75 5.38 -3.42
C GLN A 45 9.07 6.52 -4.38
N MET A 46 8.05 7.10 -5.00
CA MET A 46 8.23 8.25 -5.88
C MET A 46 8.08 9.54 -5.08
N GLU A 47 9.10 10.38 -5.10
CA GLU A 47 9.03 11.75 -4.61
C GLU A 47 8.76 12.68 -5.78
N VAL A 48 7.74 13.53 -5.65
CA VAL A 48 7.33 14.51 -6.66
C VAL A 48 7.46 15.90 -6.07
N LYS A 49 8.18 16.77 -6.77
CA LYS A 49 8.37 18.18 -6.42
C LYS A 49 7.88 19.07 -7.55
N ALA A 50 6.83 19.83 -7.31
CA ALA A 50 6.25 20.77 -8.26
C ALA A 50 6.53 22.21 -7.80
N GLU A 51 7.20 22.97 -8.64
CA GLU A 51 7.53 24.37 -8.43
C GLU A 51 6.61 25.24 -9.27
N PHE A 52 5.86 26.12 -8.62
CA PHE A 52 4.91 27.05 -9.21
C PHE A 52 5.49 28.48 -9.14
N GLY A 53 5.29 29.25 -10.21
CA GLY A 53 5.71 30.64 -10.32
C GLY A 53 4.71 31.63 -9.72
N ASP A 54 5.11 32.90 -9.70
CA ASP A 54 4.30 34.00 -9.15
C ASP A 54 2.97 34.18 -9.89
N GLY A 55 1.94 34.51 -9.12
CA GLY A 55 0.55 34.59 -9.56
C GLY A 55 -0.16 33.23 -9.71
N SER A 56 0.46 32.14 -9.25
CA SER A 56 -0.22 30.85 -9.13
C SER A 56 -1.13 30.80 -7.88
N ASN A 57 -2.28 30.16 -8.01
CA ASN A 57 -3.21 29.90 -6.91
C ASN A 57 -3.32 28.39 -6.67
N ILE A 58 -2.51 27.91 -5.71
CA ILE A 58 -2.30 26.49 -5.42
C ILE A 58 -2.81 26.16 -4.01
N ILE A 59 -3.67 25.15 -3.93
CA ILE A 59 -4.18 24.61 -2.67
C ILE A 59 -3.58 23.22 -2.47
N LYS A 60 -2.88 23.01 -1.34
CA LYS A 60 -2.33 21.69 -1.00
C LYS A 60 -3.43 20.68 -0.67
N MET A 61 -3.19 19.42 -1.01
CA MET A 61 -3.98 18.29 -0.53
C MET A 61 -3.36 17.73 0.77
N SER A 62 -4.01 16.77 1.43
CA SER A 62 -3.69 16.36 2.81
C SER A 62 -2.22 15.95 3.01
N ASP A 63 -1.65 15.21 2.06
CA ASP A 63 -0.35 14.56 2.21
C ASP A 63 0.77 15.33 1.50
N THR A 64 0.49 16.57 1.05
CA THR A 64 1.43 17.41 0.32
C THR A 64 2.03 18.46 1.23
N GLU A 65 3.34 18.50 1.27
CA GLU A 65 4.08 19.61 1.86
C GLU A 65 4.07 20.78 0.89
N LEU A 66 3.70 21.98 1.36
CA LEU A 66 3.66 23.18 0.52
C LEU A 66 4.47 24.29 1.19
N VAL A 67 5.54 24.70 0.53
CA VAL A 67 6.43 25.78 0.95
C VAL A 67 6.19 26.99 0.06
N ARG A 68 5.71 28.10 0.61
CA ARG A 68 5.55 29.36 -0.14
C ARG A 68 6.91 30.05 -0.27
N ARG A 69 7.28 30.45 -1.48
CA ARG A 69 8.52 31.18 -1.78
C ARG A 69 8.30 32.69 -1.87
N SER A 70 7.07 33.11 -2.21
CA SER A 70 6.68 34.51 -2.36
C SER A 70 5.23 34.71 -1.93
N ASN A 71 4.92 35.92 -1.46
CA ASN A 71 3.55 36.34 -1.18
C ASN A 71 2.72 36.52 -2.47
N ALA A 72 3.38 36.67 -3.62
CA ALA A 72 2.74 36.81 -4.93
C ALA A 72 2.24 35.48 -5.52
N GLY A 73 2.48 34.34 -4.87
CA GLY A 73 1.90 33.04 -5.26
C GLY A 73 2.91 31.97 -5.65
N ALA A 74 4.21 32.28 -5.80
CA ALA A 74 5.21 31.24 -6.03
C ALA A 74 5.32 30.28 -4.83
N CYS A 75 5.25 28.99 -5.09
CA CYS A 75 5.33 27.95 -4.08
C CYS A 75 5.94 26.66 -4.62
N THR A 76 6.40 25.82 -3.71
CA THR A 76 6.93 24.49 -3.97
C THR A 76 6.04 23.49 -3.25
N ALA A 77 5.48 22.53 -3.99
CA ALA A 77 4.74 21.41 -3.44
C ALA A 77 5.58 20.13 -3.53
N THR A 78 5.68 19.38 -2.44
CA THR A 78 6.42 18.11 -2.36
C THR A 78 5.49 17.01 -1.86
N MET A 79 5.53 15.83 -2.48
CA MET A 79 4.72 14.69 -2.10
C MET A 79 5.46 13.38 -2.34
N SER A 80 5.27 12.42 -1.44
CA SER A 80 5.70 11.03 -1.60
C SER A 80 4.52 10.14 -2.01
N VAL A 81 4.73 9.28 -3.00
CA VAL A 81 3.74 8.33 -3.56
C VAL A 81 4.30 6.92 -3.43
N PHE A 82 3.66 6.07 -2.63
CA PHE A 82 4.08 4.68 -2.46
C PHE A 82 3.75 3.85 -3.71
N PRO A 83 4.38 2.67 -3.85
CA PRO A 83 4.04 1.69 -4.85
C PRO A 83 2.54 1.45 -5.02
N LEU A 84 2.07 1.44 -6.28
CA LEU A 84 0.69 1.18 -6.67
C LEU A 84 -0.34 2.12 -6.01
N GLU A 85 0.11 3.26 -5.48
CA GLU A 85 -0.73 4.25 -4.82
C GLU A 85 -1.07 5.40 -5.78
N THR A 86 -2.30 5.91 -5.68
CA THR A 86 -2.69 7.18 -6.31
C THR A 86 -2.88 8.23 -5.22
N LYS A 87 -2.16 9.36 -5.31
CA LYS A 87 -2.29 10.47 -4.35
C LYS A 87 -2.61 11.78 -5.03
N ALA A 88 -3.51 12.55 -4.41
CA ALA A 88 -3.79 13.92 -4.81
C ALA A 88 -2.71 14.84 -4.25
N MET A 89 -2.11 15.68 -5.11
CA MET A 89 -1.03 16.58 -4.72
C MET A 89 -1.56 17.99 -4.42
N VAL A 90 -2.15 18.62 -5.43
CA VAL A 90 -2.58 20.01 -5.38
C VAL A 90 -3.87 20.20 -6.15
N LYS A 91 -4.65 21.19 -5.73
CA LYS A 91 -5.71 21.79 -6.52
C LYS A 91 -5.24 23.13 -7.06
N VAL A 92 -5.22 23.27 -8.38
CA VAL A 92 -4.71 24.43 -9.12
C VAL A 92 -5.88 25.26 -9.62
N ARG A 93 -6.05 26.47 -9.07
CA ARG A 93 -7.06 27.44 -9.55
C ARG A 93 -6.50 28.33 -10.65
N GLU A 94 -5.27 28.80 -10.46
CA GLU A 94 -4.53 29.62 -11.42
C GLU A 94 -3.10 29.10 -11.51
N LEU A 95 -2.57 28.99 -12.72
CA LEU A 95 -1.26 28.40 -12.98
C LEU A 95 -0.39 29.39 -13.75
N LYS A 96 0.72 29.83 -13.16
CA LYS A 96 1.71 30.68 -13.81
C LYS A 96 3.09 30.12 -13.63
N GLY A 97 3.63 29.55 -14.71
CA GLY A 97 4.92 28.85 -14.69
C GLY A 97 4.86 27.59 -13.81
N VAL A 98 5.22 26.44 -14.38
CA VAL A 98 5.32 25.22 -13.59
C VAL A 98 6.49 24.38 -14.03
N TYR A 99 7.17 23.83 -13.04
CA TYR A 99 8.28 22.95 -13.25
C TYR A 99 8.19 21.78 -12.28
N VAL A 100 8.19 20.55 -12.81
CA VAL A 100 8.01 19.34 -12.01
C VAL A 100 9.27 18.49 -12.08
N LYS A 101 9.79 18.12 -10.91
CA LYS A 101 10.88 17.16 -10.70
C LYS A 101 10.33 15.94 -9.99
N TYR A 102 10.97 14.80 -10.23
CA TYR A 102 10.64 13.56 -9.54
C TYR A 102 11.89 12.71 -9.34
N SER A 103 11.84 11.86 -8.33
CA SER A 103 12.89 10.90 -7.99
C SER A 103 12.28 9.62 -7.43
N GLY A 104 12.83 8.48 -7.81
CA GLY A 104 12.50 7.19 -7.20
C GLY A 104 13.52 6.84 -6.13
N ILE A 105 13.03 6.58 -4.91
CA ILE A 105 13.82 6.08 -3.79
C ILE A 105 13.51 4.60 -3.66
N ALA A 106 14.52 3.74 -3.87
CA ALA A 106 14.36 2.31 -3.72
C ALA A 106 14.14 1.95 -2.25
N PHE A 107 13.24 1.01 -1.96
CA PHE A 107 13.11 0.50 -0.60
C PHE A 107 14.28 -0.39 -0.22
N THR A 108 14.82 -0.20 0.98
CA THR A 108 15.67 -1.20 1.61
C THR A 108 14.83 -2.36 2.14
N GLU A 109 15.44 -3.53 2.41
CA GLU A 109 14.71 -4.64 3.02
C GLU A 109 14.21 -4.28 4.43
N ALA A 110 14.95 -3.44 5.16
CA ALA A 110 14.51 -2.91 6.44
C ALA A 110 13.25 -2.04 6.31
N ASP A 111 13.18 -1.18 5.29
CA ASP A 111 11.98 -0.38 5.01
C ASP A 111 10.79 -1.28 4.67
N ARG A 112 11.00 -2.29 3.82
CA ARG A 112 9.97 -3.27 3.46
C ARG A 112 9.47 -4.01 4.69
N GLN A 113 10.37 -4.45 5.57
CA GLN A 113 9.99 -5.15 6.80
C GLN A 113 9.17 -4.25 7.73
N ARG A 114 9.58 -2.99 7.91
CA ARG A 114 8.84 -2.00 8.70
C ARG A 114 7.44 -1.74 8.12
N LEU A 115 7.32 -1.62 6.80
CA LEU A 115 6.04 -1.43 6.12
C LEU A 115 5.14 -2.67 6.28
N ARG A 116 5.68 -3.88 6.10
CA ARG A 116 4.96 -5.15 6.34
C ARG A 116 4.46 -5.26 7.78
N GLN A 117 5.29 -4.91 8.76
CA GLN A 117 4.91 -4.90 10.19
C GLN A 117 3.79 -3.89 10.46
N LYS A 118 3.90 -2.67 9.93
CA LYS A 118 2.85 -1.64 10.07
C LYS A 118 1.54 -2.10 9.43
N ALA A 119 1.59 -2.71 8.25
CA ALA A 119 0.42 -3.26 7.57
C ALA A 119 -0.21 -4.41 8.39
N ALA A 120 0.60 -5.35 8.89
CA ALA A 120 0.12 -6.45 9.74
C ALA A 120 -0.54 -5.94 11.03
N ALA A 121 0.04 -4.93 11.68
CA ALA A 121 -0.54 -4.28 12.87
C ALA A 121 -1.85 -3.56 12.55
N GLN A 122 -1.96 -2.90 11.39
CA GLN A 122 -3.21 -2.27 10.96
C GLN A 122 -4.31 -3.30 10.69
N VAL A 123 -3.96 -4.42 10.03
CA VAL A 123 -4.88 -5.52 9.75
C VAL A 123 -5.36 -6.14 11.07
N SER A 124 -4.46 -6.44 12.01
CA SER A 124 -4.83 -7.02 13.30
C SER A 124 -5.74 -6.08 14.11
N ALA A 125 -5.45 -4.78 14.12
CA ALA A 125 -6.29 -3.77 14.77
C ALA A 125 -7.69 -3.67 14.12
N ASN A 126 -7.78 -3.76 12.79
CA ASN A 126 -9.06 -3.74 12.08
C ASN A 126 -9.88 -5.01 12.38
N LEU A 127 -9.25 -6.19 12.39
CA LEU A 127 -9.91 -7.46 12.74
C LEU A 127 -10.40 -7.45 14.18
N ALA A 128 -9.61 -6.94 15.14
CA ALA A 128 -10.03 -6.79 16.52
C ALA A 128 -11.27 -5.89 16.66
N LYS A 129 -11.33 -4.79 15.90
CA LYS A 129 -12.52 -3.92 15.85
C LYS A 129 -13.74 -4.68 15.31
N MET A 130 -13.57 -5.54 14.31
CA MET A 130 -14.66 -6.33 13.73
C MET A 130 -15.19 -7.38 14.72
N ARG A 131 -14.29 -8.10 15.42
CA ARG A 131 -14.66 -9.05 16.48
C ARG A 131 -15.42 -8.38 17.62
N LYS A 132 -14.93 -7.24 18.08
CA LYS A 132 -15.62 -6.45 19.11
C LYS A 132 -17.01 -6.02 18.65
N LEU A 133 -17.18 -5.64 17.37
CA LEU A 133 -18.49 -5.29 16.83
C LEU A 133 -19.46 -6.47 16.81
N SER A 134 -19.00 -7.67 16.45
CA SER A 134 -19.84 -8.88 16.48
C SER A 134 -20.23 -9.27 17.90
N GLU A 135 -19.30 -9.19 18.85
CA GLU A 135 -19.57 -9.50 20.26
C GLU A 135 -20.61 -8.55 20.89
N MET A 136 -20.52 -7.25 20.57
CA MET A 136 -21.45 -6.23 21.11
C MET A 136 -22.86 -6.30 20.51
N ASN A 137 -23.08 -7.05 19.43
CA ASN A 137 -24.38 -7.08 18.76
C ASN A 137 -24.77 -8.51 18.36
N PRO A 138 -25.60 -9.20 19.16
CA PRO A 138 -26.00 -10.59 18.89
C PRO A 138 -26.81 -10.74 17.59
N LYS A 139 -27.32 -9.66 16.99
CA LYS A 139 -27.98 -9.70 15.68
C LYS A 139 -26.99 -9.90 14.52
N ILE A 140 -25.69 -9.81 14.77
CA ILE A 140 -24.65 -10.06 13.77
C ILE A 140 -24.37 -11.56 13.74
N THR A 141 -25.10 -12.26 12.87
CA THR A 141 -24.97 -13.73 12.71
C THR A 141 -24.05 -14.15 11.56
N ASN A 142 -23.70 -13.22 10.66
CA ASN A 142 -22.88 -13.50 9.50
C ASN A 142 -22.09 -12.25 9.04
N GLN A 143 -21.15 -12.45 8.11
CA GLN A 143 -20.29 -11.39 7.56
C GLN A 143 -21.08 -10.26 6.88
N ASN A 144 -22.17 -10.56 6.19
CA ASN A 144 -22.99 -9.53 5.52
C ASN A 144 -23.63 -8.57 6.54
N ARG A 145 -24.10 -9.09 7.68
CA ARG A 145 -24.62 -8.27 8.79
C ARG A 145 -23.51 -7.45 9.43
N LEU A 146 -22.32 -8.03 9.60
CA LEU A 146 -21.16 -7.32 10.14
C LEU A 146 -20.73 -6.16 9.24
N LEU A 147 -20.63 -6.41 7.92
CA LEU A 147 -20.36 -5.39 6.91
C LEU A 147 -21.40 -4.25 6.96
N LYS A 148 -22.69 -4.59 7.01
CA LYS A 148 -23.77 -3.59 7.10
C LYS A 148 -23.59 -2.71 8.33
N VAL A 149 -23.34 -3.29 9.50
CA VAL A 149 -23.14 -2.55 10.75
C VAL A 149 -21.85 -1.72 10.71
N ALA A 150 -20.75 -2.26 10.18
CA ALA A 150 -19.49 -1.53 10.03
C ALA A 150 -19.65 -0.28 9.15
N ARG A 151 -20.35 -0.41 8.02
CA ARG A 151 -20.68 0.73 7.13
C ARG A 151 -21.55 1.77 7.84
N MET A 152 -22.59 1.36 8.55
CA MET A 152 -23.46 2.28 9.32
C MET A 152 -22.69 3.05 10.40
N LYS A 153 -21.62 2.46 10.95
CA LYS A 153 -20.76 3.09 11.96
C LYS A 153 -19.55 3.81 11.35
N SER A 154 -19.49 3.96 10.02
CA SER A 154 -18.35 4.55 9.29
C SER A 154 -17.00 3.92 9.65
N LYS A 155 -16.98 2.61 9.92
CA LYS A 155 -15.76 1.84 10.19
C LYS A 155 -15.34 1.09 8.94
N MET A 156 -14.04 1.08 8.64
CA MET A 156 -13.48 0.19 7.62
C MET A 156 -13.77 -1.26 8.01
N TYR A 157 -14.43 -1.99 7.12
CA TYR A 157 -14.70 -3.41 7.28
C TYR A 157 -13.44 -4.22 6.96
N ALA A 158 -13.18 -5.25 7.77
CA ALA A 158 -12.18 -6.27 7.51
C ALA A 158 -12.86 -7.63 7.61
N ASP A 159 -12.71 -8.46 6.57
CA ASP A 159 -13.31 -9.79 6.56
C ASP A 159 -12.62 -10.67 7.62
N THR A 160 -13.40 -11.26 8.53
CA THR A 160 -12.83 -12.11 9.58
C THR A 160 -12.73 -13.58 9.18
N SER A 161 -13.41 -13.99 8.10
CA SER A 161 -13.36 -15.34 7.54
C SER A 161 -12.20 -15.47 6.54
N PHE A 162 -11.94 -14.42 5.76
CA PHE A 162 -10.83 -14.34 4.82
C PHE A 162 -10.00 -13.07 5.08
N PRO A 163 -9.25 -13.02 6.19
CA PRO A 163 -8.52 -11.82 6.58
C PRO A 163 -7.45 -11.47 5.54
N PRO A 164 -7.10 -10.18 5.36
CA PRO A 164 -6.06 -9.78 4.42
C PRO A 164 -4.66 -10.05 4.99
N THR A 165 -4.34 -11.32 5.23
CA THR A 165 -3.05 -11.82 5.71
C THR A 165 -2.43 -12.77 4.68
N SER A 166 -1.13 -13.02 4.79
CA SER A 166 -0.43 -13.97 3.91
C SER A 166 -1.03 -15.38 3.98
N GLN A 167 -1.54 -15.80 5.14
CA GLN A 167 -2.17 -17.10 5.35
C GLN A 167 -3.40 -17.29 4.46
N SER A 168 -4.18 -16.23 4.22
CA SER A 168 -5.36 -16.32 3.35
C SER A 168 -5.01 -16.50 1.87
N LEU A 169 -3.77 -16.23 1.46
CA LEU A 169 -3.29 -16.47 0.10
C LEU A 169 -2.76 -17.90 -0.10
N ILE A 170 -2.52 -18.64 0.99
CA ILE A 170 -2.01 -20.01 0.92
C ILE A 170 -3.17 -20.91 0.47
N ARG A 171 -3.05 -21.51 -0.71
CA ARG A 171 -3.98 -22.56 -1.16
C ARG A 171 -3.76 -23.79 -0.28
N SER A 172 -4.86 -24.36 0.23
CA SER A 172 -4.82 -25.68 0.84
C SER A 172 -4.27 -26.68 -0.17
N GLN A 173 -3.10 -27.28 0.11
CA GLN A 173 -2.58 -28.36 -0.72
C GLN A 173 -3.28 -29.66 -0.30
N PRO A 174 -4.13 -30.27 -1.14
CA PRO A 174 -4.87 -31.49 -0.79
C PRO A 174 -3.97 -32.72 -0.57
N TYR A 175 -2.68 -32.63 -0.87
CA TYR A 175 -1.75 -33.75 -0.79
C TYR A 175 -0.93 -33.84 0.51
N LEU A 176 -0.96 -32.82 1.38
CA LEU A 176 -0.18 -32.81 2.63
C LEU A 176 -0.98 -33.18 3.89
N GLU A 177 -2.32 -33.04 3.87
CA GLU A 177 -3.15 -33.42 5.03
C GLU A 177 -3.11 -34.94 5.30
N ASN A 178 -2.94 -35.76 4.26
CA ASN A 178 -2.83 -37.22 4.40
C ASN A 178 -1.42 -37.69 4.82
N ALA A 179 -0.37 -36.92 4.53
CA ALA A 179 1.01 -37.30 4.84
C ALA A 179 1.33 -37.16 6.34
N LEU A 180 0.84 -36.10 7.00
CA LEU A 180 1.01 -35.93 8.45
C LEU A 180 0.14 -36.89 9.27
N ALA A 181 -1.05 -37.25 8.78
CA ALA A 181 -1.90 -38.26 9.41
C ALA A 181 -1.30 -39.68 9.35
N LEU A 182 -0.54 -40.00 8.29
CA LEU A 182 0.19 -41.27 8.16
C LEU A 182 1.48 -41.30 9.00
N CYS A 183 2.24 -40.20 9.06
CA CYS A 183 3.45 -40.14 9.91
C CYS A 183 3.14 -40.12 11.42
N GLY A 184 2.03 -39.50 11.85
CA GLY A 184 1.62 -39.49 13.26
C GLY A 184 1.15 -40.86 13.79
N ARG A 185 0.58 -41.71 12.92
CA ARG A 185 0.19 -43.09 13.29
C ARG A 185 1.36 -44.07 13.33
N LEU A 186 2.44 -43.82 12.58
CA LEU A 186 3.59 -44.72 12.53
C LEU A 186 4.51 -44.61 13.77
N LEU A 187 4.48 -43.47 14.47
CA LEU A 187 5.32 -43.25 15.66
C LEU A 187 4.69 -43.77 16.96
N MET A 188 3.39 -44.04 17.00
CA MET A 188 2.71 -44.56 18.20
C MET A 188 2.58 -46.09 18.25
N SER A 189 2.99 -46.81 17.19
CA SER A 189 2.94 -48.29 17.16
C SER A 189 4.29 -48.98 17.38
N LYS A 190 5.39 -48.24 17.60
CA LYS A 190 6.74 -48.79 17.86
C LYS A 190 7.26 -48.49 19.27
N GLY A 191 6.36 -48.36 20.23
CA GLY A 191 6.68 -48.10 21.64
C GLY A 191 6.37 -49.29 22.57
N ALA A 192 6.72 -50.52 22.18
CA ALA A 192 6.66 -51.67 23.09
C ALA A 192 7.58 -52.82 22.63
N SER A 193 8.90 -52.68 22.80
CA SER A 193 9.82 -53.73 23.28
C SER A 193 11.28 -53.38 22.97
N GLY A 194 12.09 -53.21 24.02
CA GLY A 194 13.47 -53.70 24.11
C GLY A 194 14.57 -53.12 23.20
N GLY A 195 15.52 -52.41 23.83
CA GLY A 195 16.93 -52.79 23.74
C GLY A 195 17.82 -52.19 22.65
N VAL A 196 18.72 -51.31 23.12
CA VAL A 196 20.14 -51.12 22.78
C VAL A 196 20.57 -50.57 21.40
N GLU A 197 21.49 -49.61 21.53
CA GLU A 197 22.59 -49.21 20.64
C GLU A 197 22.44 -48.11 19.58
N ALA A 198 23.48 -47.28 19.59
CA ALA A 198 23.67 -46.07 18.83
C ALA A 198 24.18 -46.36 17.42
N ALA A 199 23.83 -45.50 16.47
CA ALA A 199 24.68 -45.21 15.32
C ALA A 199 24.41 -43.80 14.80
N VAL A 200 25.45 -42.98 14.88
CA VAL A 200 25.62 -41.76 14.09
C VAL A 200 25.69 -42.15 12.62
N SER A 201 24.91 -41.50 11.76
CA SER A 201 25.13 -41.55 10.31
C SER A 201 24.72 -40.23 9.67
N THR A 202 25.74 -39.45 9.34
CA THR A 202 25.70 -38.34 8.38
C THR A 202 25.57 -38.87 6.96
N CYS A 203 24.75 -38.20 6.14
CA CYS A 203 24.84 -38.01 4.68
C CYS A 203 23.50 -37.36 4.24
N GLY A 204 23.41 -36.46 3.27
CA GLY A 204 24.33 -35.90 2.28
C GLY A 204 23.48 -35.01 1.36
#